data_AF-F0VHV2-F1
#
_entry.id   AF-F0VHV2-F1
#
_cell.length_a   1.000
_cell.length_b   1.000
_cell.length_c   1.000
_cell.angle_alpha   90.00
_cell.angle_beta   90.00
_cell.angle_gamma   90.00
#
_symmetry.space_group_name_H-M   'P 1'
#
loop_
_entity.id
_entity.type
_entity.pdbx_description
1 polymer ?
#
loop_
_entity_poly.entity_id
_entity_poly.type
_entity_poly.pdbx_seq_one_letter_code
_entity_poly.pdbx_strand_id
1 'polypeptide(L)'
;MACDEVIRRTTSLAVPTPPSSNDKIQYVLLGILNCFFFGVGMIVLGALKNDTPDILIGVFQLLIPFVGWIWAIIWGVLMVLRALQ
;
A
#
# COMPACT_ATOMS: atom_id res chain seq x y z
N MET A 1 -15.04 -8.92 -7.12
CA MET A 1 -14.39 -8.17 -8.23
C MET A 1 -13.21 -7.38 -7.65
N ALA A 2 -12.20 -7.00 -8.44
CA ALA A 2 -11.01 -6.32 -7.91
C ALA A 2 -11.36 -5.02 -7.17
N CYS A 3 -12.37 -4.28 -7.63
CA CYS A 3 -12.87 -3.07 -6.97
C CYS A 3 -13.55 -3.36 -5.62
N ASP A 4 -14.30 -4.45 -5.48
CA ASP A 4 -14.92 -4.82 -4.19
C ASP A 4 -13.84 -5.09 -3.13
N GLU A 5 -12.74 -5.72 -3.56
CA GLU A 5 -11.61 -6.03 -2.70
C GLU A 5 -10.83 -4.77 -2.31
N VAL A 6 -10.69 -3.81 -3.23
CA VAL A 6 -10.14 -2.48 -2.92
C VAL A 6 -10.98 -1.79 -1.84
N ILE A 7 -12.31 -1.77 -2.00
CA ILE A 7 -13.22 -1.16 -1.02
C ILE A 7 -13.10 -1.88 0.32
N ARG A 8 -13.06 -3.22 0.32
CA ARG A 8 -12.89 -4.03 1.53
C ARG A 8 -11.58 -3.70 2.24
N ARG A 9 -10.45 -3.70 1.53
CA ARG A 9 -9.12 -3.40 2.12
C ARG A 9 -9.02 -1.98 2.63
N THR A 10 -9.62 -1.04 1.92
CA THR A 10 -9.65 0.38 2.32
C THR A 10 -10.48 0.58 3.58
N THR A 11 -11.67 -0.02 3.64
CA THR A 11 -12.58 0.09 4.80
C THR A 11 -12.08 -0.69 6.02
N SER A 12 -11.40 -1.82 5.83
CA SER A 12 -10.82 -2.61 6.91
C SER A 12 -9.40 -2.18 7.31
N LEU A 13 -8.83 -1.15 6.66
CA LEU A 13 -7.43 -0.74 6.81
C LEU A 13 -6.44 -1.93 6.69
N ALA A 14 -6.75 -2.88 5.80
CA ALA A 14 -5.94 -4.05 5.57
C ALA A 14 -4.83 -3.72 4.57
N VAL A 15 -3.66 -3.37 5.11
CA VAL A 15 -2.45 -3.13 4.32
C VAL A 15 -1.67 -4.44 4.10
N PRO A 16 -0.90 -4.54 3.02
CA PRO A 16 -0.03 -5.68 2.78
C PRO A 16 0.98 -5.88 3.92
N THR A 17 1.17 -7.11 4.35
CA THR A 17 2.13 -7.49 5.40
C THR A 17 3.27 -8.35 4.84
N PRO A 18 4.49 -8.23 5.38
CA PRO A 18 5.61 -9.05 4.94
C PRO A 18 5.38 -10.53 5.32
N PRO A 19 5.54 -11.48 4.39
CA PRO A 19 5.34 -12.91 4.67
C PRO A 19 6.51 -13.56 5.41
N SER A 20 7.68 -12.91 5.43
CA SER A 20 8.89 -13.41 6.11
C SER A 20 9.69 -12.25 6.70
N SER A 21 10.55 -12.55 7.69
CA SER A 21 11.45 -11.56 8.31
C SER A 21 12.41 -10.91 7.30
N ASN A 22 12.78 -11.62 6.22
CA ASN A 22 13.66 -11.09 5.17
C ASN A 22 12.96 -10.01 4.32
N ASP A 23 11.64 -10.08 4.20
CA ASP A 23 10.85 -9.13 3.40
C ASP A 23 10.50 -7.85 4.18
N LYS A 24 10.71 -7.83 5.51
CA LYS A 24 10.36 -6.68 6.37
C LYS A 24 10.97 -5.38 5.87
N ILE A 25 12.26 -5.40 5.51
CA ILE A 25 12.99 -4.24 5.02
C ILE A 25 12.36 -3.73 3.71
N GLN A 26 12.01 -4.63 2.80
CA GLN A 26 11.37 -4.27 1.54
C GLN A 26 10.02 -3.58 1.77
N TYR A 27 9.19 -4.10 2.67
CA TYR A 27 7.89 -3.50 3.00
C TYR A 27 8.04 -2.13 3.68
N VAL A 28 9.05 -1.95 4.53
CA VAL A 28 9.36 -0.64 5.11
C VAL A 28 9.76 0.36 4.02
N LEU A 29 10.66 -0.02 3.11
CA LEU A 29 11.10 0.85 2.02
C LEU A 29 9.95 1.22 1.09
N LEU A 30 9.09 0.25 0.73
CA LEU A 30 7.92 0.50 -0.11
C LEU A 30 6.87 1.35 0.62
N GLY A 31 6.71 1.20 1.93
CA GLY A 31 5.81 2.04 2.74
C GLY A 31 6.28 3.49 2.79
N ILE A 32 7.58 3.70 3.01
CA ILE A 32 8.21 5.03 2.94
C ILE A 32 8.04 5.62 1.54
N LEU A 33 8.32 4.84 0.49
CA LEU A 33 8.14 5.27 -0.90
C LEU A 33 6.69 5.68 -1.18
N ASN A 34 5.72 4.95 -0.62
CA ASN A 34 4.30 5.26 -0.76
C ASN A 34 3.93 6.62 -0.17
N CYS A 35 4.55 7.02 0.95
CA CYS A 35 4.32 8.32 1.58
C CYS A 35 4.82 9.50 0.73
N PHE A 36 5.96 9.35 0.05
CA PHE A 36 6.58 10.43 -0.72
C PHE A 36 6.10 10.52 -2.18
N PHE A 37 5.78 9.38 -2.78
CA PHE A 37 5.34 9.28 -4.17
C PHE A 37 3.87 8.86 -4.31
N PHE A 38 3.08 9.10 -3.25
CA PHE A 38 1.62 9.01 -3.20
C PHE A 38 0.98 7.86 -3.99
N GLY A 39 1.31 6.60 -3.66
CA GLY A 39 0.73 5.42 -4.29
C GLY A 39 1.73 4.55 -5.07
N VAL A 40 2.91 5.07 -5.39
CA VAL A 40 3.94 4.31 -6.11
C VAL A 40 4.43 3.10 -5.31
N GLY A 41 4.55 3.21 -3.98
CA GLY A 41 4.94 2.08 -3.14
C GLY A 41 3.96 0.91 -3.22
N MET A 42 2.66 1.21 -3.25
CA MET A 42 1.59 0.23 -3.41
C MET A 42 1.56 -0.40 -4.81
N ILE A 43 1.79 0.38 -5.87
CA ILE A 43 1.87 -0.14 -7.24
C ILE A 43 3.02 -1.13 -7.36
N VAL A 44 4.21 -0.76 -6.88
CA VAL A 44 5.38 -1.63 -6.93
C VAL A 44 5.16 -2.89 -6.10
N LEU A 45 4.59 -2.77 -4.90
CA LEU A 45 4.31 -3.93 -4.04
C LEU A 45 3.30 -4.89 -4.67
N GLY A 46 2.19 -4.36 -5.19
CA GLY A 46 1.17 -5.14 -5.88
C GLY A 46 1.73 -5.81 -7.14
N ALA A 47 2.60 -5.15 -7.90
CA ALA A 47 3.28 -5.75 -9.05
C ALA A 47 4.22 -6.90 -8.63
N LEU A 48 4.98 -6.74 -7.54
CA LEU A 48 5.90 -7.77 -7.03
C LEU A 48 5.17 -8.99 -6.46
N LYS A 49 3.98 -8.80 -5.87
CA LYS A 49 3.16 -9.88 -5.31
C LYS A 49 2.03 -10.34 -6.24
N ASN A 50 1.95 -9.78 -7.45
CA ASN A 50 0.89 -10.01 -8.43
C ASN A 50 -0.53 -9.81 -7.86
N ASP A 51 -0.68 -8.81 -6.99
CA ASP A 51 -1.92 -8.44 -6.31
C ASP A 51 -2.55 -7.20 -6.99
N THR A 52 -3.57 -7.44 -7.80
CA THR A 52 -4.26 -6.40 -8.57
C THR A 52 -4.96 -5.34 -7.69
N PRO A 53 -5.68 -5.69 -6.60
CA PRO A 53 -6.19 -4.70 -5.64
C PRO A 53 -5.14 -3.73 -5.11
N ASP A 54 -3.95 -4.20 -4.77
CA ASP A 54 -2.87 -3.35 -4.25
C ASP A 54 -2.35 -2.36 -5.31
N ILE A 55 -2.24 -2.80 -6.56
CA ILE A 55 -1.92 -1.92 -7.69
C ILE A 55 -2.99 -0.85 -7.86
N LEU A 56 -4.28 -1.26 -7.84
CA LEU A 56 -5.40 -0.33 -7.98
C LEU A 56 -5.44 0.71 -6.85
N ILE A 57 -5.15 0.31 -5.62
CA ILE A 57 -5.09 1.25 -4.49
C ILE A 57 -4.00 2.28 -4.72
N GLY A 58 -2.81 1.87 -5.15
CA GLY A 58 -1.75 2.81 -5.49
C GLY A 58 -2.11 3.73 -6.66
N VAL A 59 -2.82 3.22 -7.68
CA VAL A 59 -3.33 4.04 -8.80
C VAL A 59 -4.38 5.05 -8.31
N PHE A 60 -5.32 4.66 -7.46
CA PHE A 60 -6.30 5.58 -6.89
C PHE A 60 -5.67 6.64 -5.99
N GLN A 61 -4.62 6.29 -5.24
CA GLN A 61 -3.84 7.23 -4.44
C GLN A 61 -3.16 8.31 -5.29
N LEU A 62 -2.69 7.96 -6.49
CA LEU A 62 -2.12 8.92 -7.46
C LEU A 62 -3.20 9.79 -8.13
N LEU A 63 -4.32 9.18 -8.54
CA LEU A 63 -5.36 9.83 -9.33
C LEU A 63 -6.25 10.78 -8.52
N ILE A 64 -6.38 10.57 -7.20
CA ILE A 64 -7.21 11.38 -6.32
C ILE A 64 -6.30 12.35 -5.54
N PRO A 65 -6.07 13.58 -6.02
CA PRO A 65 -5.19 14.53 -5.32
C PRO A 65 -5.74 14.89 -3.94
N PHE A 66 -4.84 15.28 -3.03
CA PHE A 66 -5.09 15.59 -1.62
C PHE A 66 -5.62 14.40 -0.79
N VAL A 67 -6.78 13.82 -1.13
CA VAL A 67 -7.37 12.68 -0.41
C VAL A 67 -6.53 11.43 -0.61
N GLY A 68 -6.14 11.13 -1.85
CA GLY A 68 -5.27 10.00 -2.18
C GLY A 68 -3.87 10.13 -1.58
N TRP A 69 -3.38 11.36 -1.40
CA TRP A 69 -2.07 11.62 -0.78
C TRP A 69 -2.10 11.35 0.72
N ILE A 70 -3.13 11.85 1.42
CA ILE A 70 -3.34 11.53 2.84
C ILE A 70 -3.52 10.03 3.01
N TRP A 71 -4.31 9.40 2.13
CA TRP A 71 -4.50 7.96 2.12
C TRP A 71 -3.18 7.20 1.91
N ALA A 72 -2.33 7.65 0.98
CA ALA A 72 -1.03 7.05 0.71
C ALA A 72 -0.08 7.16 1.91
N ILE A 73 -0.10 8.29 2.64
CA ILE A 73 0.66 8.48 3.88
C ILE A 73 0.17 7.51 4.96
N ILE A 74 -1.15 7.43 5.19
CA ILE A 74 -1.74 6.52 6.18
C ILE A 74 -1.35 5.07 5.86
N TRP A 75 -1.47 4.67 4.60
CA TRP A 75 -1.11 3.32 4.16
C TRP A 75 0.38 3.03 4.28
N GLY A 76 1.24 4.00 3.94
CA GLY A 76 2.68 3.86 4.11
C GLY A 76 3.08 3.69 5.58
N VAL A 77 2.50 4.48 6.48
CA VAL A 77 2.72 4.35 7.94
C VAL A 77 2.24 2.99 8.45
N LEU A 78 1.04 2.56 8.06
CA LEU A 78 0.51 1.25 8.46
C LEU A 78 1.39 0.09 7.97
N MET A 79 1.90 0.15 6.73
CA MET A 79 2.84 -0.85 6.22
C MET A 79 4.12 -0.93 7.07
N VAL A 80 4.69 0.23 7.43
CA VAL A 80 5.89 0.28 8.28
C VAL A 80 5.62 -0.29 9.66
N LEU A 81 4.50 0.09 10.29
CA LEU A 81 4.12 -0.44 11.61
C LEU A 81 3.94 -1.96 11.58
N ARG A 82 3.28 -2.49 10.54
CA ARG A 82 3.08 -3.94 10.38
C ARG A 82 4.36 -4.71 10.07
N ALA A 83 5.34 -4.07 9.43
CA ALA A 83 6.64 -4.70 9.16
C ALA A 83 7.54 -4.74 10.41
N LEU A 84 7.39 -3.76 11.30
CA LEU A 84 8.15 -3.67 12.55
C LEU A 84 7.60 -4.57 13.66
N GLN A 85 6.30 -4.86 13.66
CA GLN A 85 5.67 -5.89 14.50
C GLN A 85 6.13 -7.30 14.10
#